data_AF-W1YIM3-F1
#
_entry.id   AF-W1YIM3-F1
#
_cell.length_a   1.000
_cell.length_b   1.000
_cell.length_c   1.000
_cell.angle_alpha   90.00
_cell.angle_beta   90.00
_cell.angle_gamma   90.00
#
_symmetry.space_group_name_H-M   'P 1'
#
loop_
_entity.id
_entity.type
_entity.pdbx_description
1 polymer ?
#
loop_
_entity_poly.entity_id
_entity_poly.type
_entity_poly.pdbx_seq_one_letter_code
_entity_poly.pdbx_strand_id
1 'polypeptide(L)' 'ASGLDAHQVVAEITRRAKELTARQAAIWQDDIRPKLAEHHIESKSWQELDEAQQEGLTRTFRHQIYPVLTPLNDTPPTT' A
#
# COMPACT_ATOMS: atom_id res chain seq x y z
N ALA A 1 -6.52 -9.42 34.98
CA ALA A 1 -6.69 -9.77 33.56
C ALA A 1 -7.99 -9.15 33.07
N SER A 2 -7.98 -8.41 31.96
CA SER A 2 -9.19 -7.96 31.28
C SER A 2 -10.07 -9.18 31.01
N GLY A 3 -11.24 -9.28 31.65
CA GLY A 3 -12.11 -10.48 31.64
C GLY A 3 -12.79 -10.80 30.31
N LEU A 4 -12.08 -10.59 29.20
CA LEU A 4 -12.50 -10.83 27.83
C LEU A 4 -12.06 -12.24 27.39
N ASP A 5 -12.88 -12.91 26.60
CA ASP A 5 -12.46 -14.13 25.91
C ASP A 5 -11.52 -13.81 24.73
N ALA A 6 -10.86 -14.85 24.20
CA ALA A 6 -9.85 -14.71 23.15
C ALA A 6 -10.39 -14.05 21.86
N HIS A 7 -11.65 -14.31 21.48
CA HIS A 7 -12.24 -13.71 20.29
C HIS A 7 -12.52 -12.23 20.49
N GLN A 8 -12.98 -11.85 21.69
CA GLN A 8 -13.20 -10.45 22.05
C GLN A 8 -11.89 -9.64 22.03
N VAL A 9 -10.78 -10.25 22.50
CA VAL A 9 -9.46 -9.62 22.44
C VAL A 9 -9.02 -9.40 20.99
N VAL A 10 -9.13 -10.41 20.12
CA VAL A 10 -8.76 -10.29 18.70
C VAL A 10 -9.64 -9.26 17.98
N ALA A 11 -10.94 -9.22 18.28
CA ALA A 11 -11.86 -8.22 17.71
C ALA A 11 -11.45 -6.80 18.10
N GLU A 12 -11.08 -6.58 19.36
CA GLU A 12 -10.64 -5.28 19.86
C GLU A 12 -9.30 -4.85 19.26
N ILE A 13 -8.34 -5.78 19.12
CA ILE A 13 -7.07 -5.52 18.41
C ILE A 13 -7.35 -5.13 16.96
N THR A 14 -8.20 -5.87 16.27
CA THR A 14 -8.57 -5.61 14.88
C THR A 14 -9.22 -4.24 14.72
N ARG A 15 -10.14 -3.87 15.62
CA ARG A 15 -10.79 -2.56 15.62
C ARG A 15 -9.76 -1.43 15.76
N ARG A 16 -8.86 -1.54 16.75
CA ARG A 16 -7.81 -0.54 16.97
C ARG A 16 -6.84 -0.44 15.81
N ALA A 17 -6.44 -1.58 15.22
CA ALA A 17 -5.57 -1.59 14.05
C ALA A 17 -6.21 -0.84 12.87
N LYS A 18 -7.50 -1.06 12.62
CA LYS A 18 -8.25 -0.33 11.58
C LYS A 18 -8.29 1.17 11.85
N GLU A 19 -8.55 1.58 13.09
CA GLU A 19 -8.56 3.00 13.49
C GLU A 19 -7.20 3.67 13.29
N LEU A 20 -6.12 2.99 13.67
CA LEU A 20 -4.76 3.49 13.48
C LEU A 20 -4.39 3.60 12.00
N THR A 21 -4.71 2.59 11.19
CA THR A 21 -4.46 2.62 9.75
C THR A 21 -5.27 3.73 9.07
N ALA A 22 -6.54 3.92 9.45
CA ALA A 22 -7.37 4.99 8.92
C ALA A 22 -6.79 6.37 9.27
N ARG A 23 -6.34 6.57 10.52
CA ARG A 23 -5.67 7.80 10.94
C ARG A 23 -4.37 8.04 10.19
N GLN A 24 -3.56 7.01 9.99
CA GLN A 24 -2.31 7.10 9.24
C GLN A 24 -2.55 7.46 7.77
N ALA A 25 -3.59 6.87 7.16
CA ALA A 25 -3.97 7.18 5.79
C ALA A 25 -4.45 8.64 5.65
N ALA A 26 -5.25 9.14 6.60
CA ALA A 26 -5.69 10.54 6.62
C ALA A 26 -4.50 11.52 6.75
N ILE A 27 -3.58 11.27 7.69
CA ILE A 27 -2.37 12.10 7.83
C ILE A 27 -1.52 12.09 6.55
N TRP A 28 -1.39 10.93 5.90
CA TRP A 28 -0.68 10.83 4.63
C TRP A 28 -1.34 11.69 3.54
N GLN A 29 -2.66 11.56 3.36
CA GLN A 29 -3.37 12.24 2.26
C GLN A 29 -3.59 13.72 2.50
N ASP A 30 -3.94 14.12 3.72
CA ASP A 30 -4.41 15.47 4.03
C ASP A 30 -3.29 16.39 4.54
N ASP A 31 -2.15 15.84 4.97
CA ASP A 31 -1.05 16.62 5.55
C ASP A 31 0.29 16.37 4.86
N ILE A 32 0.78 15.12 4.84
CA ILE A 32 2.14 14.83 4.36
C ILE A 32 2.26 14.97 2.83
N ARG A 33 1.37 14.33 2.06
CA ARG A 33 1.44 14.32 0.59
C ARG A 33 1.34 15.74 -0.01
N PRO A 34 0.43 16.63 0.44
CA PRO A 34 0.39 18.02 -0.03
C PRO A 34 1.68 18.79 0.29
N LYS A 35 2.22 18.67 1.52
CA LYS A 35 3.46 19.33 1.92
C LYS A 35 4.67 18.88 1.11
N LEU A 36 4.75 17.59 0.74
CA LEU A 36 5.79 17.10 -0.16
C LEU A 36 5.66 17.71 -1.56
N ALA A 37 4.43 17.85 -2.07
CA ALA A 37 4.17 18.44 -3.38
C ALA A 37 4.57 19.92 -3.45
N GLU A 38 4.41 20.69 -2.36
CA GLU A 38 4.94 22.06 -2.25
C GLU A 38 6.47 22.14 -2.44
N HIS A 39 7.17 21.04 -2.17
CA HIS A 39 8.61 20.89 -2.39
C HIS A 39 8.96 20.14 -3.68
N HIS A 40 8.00 20.02 -4.62
CA HIS A 40 8.15 19.29 -5.88
C HIS A 40 8.46 17.79 -5.73
N ILE A 41 8.07 17.18 -4.60
CA ILE A 41 8.17 15.75 -4.35
C ILE A 41 6.77 15.15 -4.48
N GLU A 42 6.49 14.51 -5.61
CA GLU A 42 5.15 14.00 -5.91
C GLU A 42 5.07 12.46 -5.80
N SER A 43 4.10 11.97 -5.03
CA SER A 43 3.68 10.56 -5.06
C SER A 43 2.50 10.41 -6.02
N LYS A 44 2.77 9.78 -7.17
CA LYS A 44 1.85 9.62 -8.30
C LYS A 44 1.43 8.17 -8.49
N SER A 45 0.17 7.96 -8.83
CA SER A 45 -0.33 6.70 -9.40
C SER A 45 0.17 6.55 -10.84
N TRP A 46 0.09 5.34 -11.39
CA TRP A 46 0.44 5.09 -12.78
C TRP A 46 -0.32 5.98 -13.78
N GLN A 47 -1.60 6.27 -13.49
CA GLN A 47 -2.43 7.09 -14.38
C GLN A 47 -2.07 8.59 -14.36
N GLU A 48 -1.34 9.04 -13.33
CA GLU A 48 -0.88 10.43 -13.18
C GLU A 48 0.47 10.67 -13.87
N LEU A 49 1.10 9.62 -14.43
CA LEU A 49 2.39 9.70 -15.10
C LEU A 49 2.23 10.03 -16.59
N ASP A 50 3.17 10.84 -17.10
CA ASP A 50 3.30 11.04 -18.55
C ASP A 50 3.88 9.81 -19.26
N GLU A 51 3.81 9.80 -20.59
CA GLU A 51 4.26 8.67 -21.41
C GLU A 51 5.75 8.34 -21.21
N ALA A 52 6.60 9.35 -21.05
CA ALA A 52 8.04 9.16 -20.87
C ALA A 52 8.37 8.54 -19.50
N GLN A 53 7.66 8.97 -18.45
CA GLN A 53 7.74 8.41 -17.11
C GLN A 53 7.28 6.95 -17.09
N GLN A 54 6.14 6.65 -17.73
CA GLN A 54 5.62 5.29 -17.86
C GLN A 54 6.59 4.39 -18.62
N GLU A 55 7.19 4.86 -19.71
CA GLU A 55 8.20 4.11 -20.45
C GLU A 55 9.44 3.81 -19.59
N GLY A 56 9.92 4.80 -18.84
CA GLY A 56 11.03 4.66 -17.90
C GLY A 56 10.78 3.59 -16.85
N LEU A 57 9.63 3.64 -16.18
CA LEU A 57 9.24 2.64 -15.18
C LEU A 57 9.00 1.26 -15.79
N THR A 58 8.43 1.18 -17.00
CA THR A 58 8.26 -0.10 -17.72
C THR A 58 9.61 -0.76 -18.00
N ARG A 59 10.60 0.03 -18.43
CA ARG A 59 11.97 -0.45 -18.65
C ARG A 59 12.61 -0.94 -17.34
N THR A 60 12.49 -0.17 -16.26
CA THR A 60 12.97 -0.57 -14.93
C THR A 60 12.30 -1.88 -14.48
N PHE A 61 10.98 -1.99 -14.65
CA PHE A 61 10.25 -3.20 -14.33
C PHE A 61 10.79 -4.41 -15.10
N ARG A 62 10.93 -4.31 -16.43
CA ARG A 62 11.40 -5.42 -17.28
C ARG A 62 12.82 -5.88 -16.94
N HIS A 63 13.73 -4.95 -16.64
CA HIS A 63 15.15 -5.28 -16.52
C HIS A 63 15.63 -5.49 -15.07
N GLN A 64 14.91 -4.95 -14.08
CA GLN A 64 15.36 -4.97 -12.68
C GLN A 64 14.38 -5.67 -11.75
N ILE A 65 13.07 -5.47 -11.92
CA ILE A 65 12.06 -6.00 -11.00
C ILE A 65 11.60 -7.39 -11.44
N TYR A 66 11.19 -7.55 -12.70
CA TYR A 66 10.69 -8.80 -13.24
C TYR A 66 11.65 -10.00 -13.07
N PRO A 67 12.97 -9.87 -13.27
CA PRO A 67 13.89 -11.01 -13.14
C PRO A 67 13.92 -11.65 -11.75
N VAL A 68 13.51 -10.92 -10.71
CA VAL A 68 13.50 -11.41 -9.32
C VAL A 68 12.10 -11.74 -8.82
N LEU A 69 11.05 -11.48 -9.61
CA LEU A 69 9.68 -11.88 -9.29
C LEU A 69 9.47 -13.32 -9.74
N THR A 70 9.22 -14.22 -8.78
CA THR A 70 8.62 -15.53 -9.08
C THR A 70 7.11 -15.35 -9.06
N PRO A 71 6.40 -15.47 -10.20
CA PRO A 71 4.96 -15.32 -10.22
C PRO A 71 4.31 -16.45 -9.41
N LEU A 72 3.57 -16.08 -8.37
CA LEU A 72 2.66 -16.99 -7.68
C LEU A 72 1.37 -17.01 -8.49
N ASN A 73 0.97 -18.19 -8.96
CA ASN A 73 -0.30 -18.36 -9.64
C ASN A 73 -1.38 -18.51 -8.56
N ASP A 74 -2.26 -17.51 -8.43
CA ASP A 74 -3.36 -17.49 -7.46
C ASP A 74 -4.50 -18.47 -7.84
N THR A 75 -4.17 -19.68 -8.29
CA THR A 75 -5.16 -20.71 -8.62
C THR A 75 -5.59 -21.45 -7.35
N PRO A 76 -6.87 -21.41 -6.94
CA PRO A 76 -7.34 -22.18 -5.79
C PRO A 76 -7.23 -23.69 -6.07
N PRO A 77 -6.94 -24.53 -5.06
CA PRO A 77 -6.91 -25.98 -5.25
C PRO A 77 -8.32 -26.49 -5.60
N THR A 78 -8.45 -27.18 -6.73
CA THR A 78 -9.67 -27.88 -7.13
C THR A 78 -9.92 -29.02 -6.12
N THR A 79 -10.99 -28.94 -5.34
CA THR A 79 -11.52 -30.05 -4.50
C THR A 79 -12.91 -30.42 -5.01
#